data_AF-A0A1Q5DH10-F1
#
_entry.id   AF-A0A1Q5DH10-F1
#
_cell.length_a   1.000
_cell.length_b   1.000
_cell.length_c   1.000
_cell.angle_alpha   90.00
_cell.angle_beta   90.00
_cell.angle_gamma   90.00
#
_symmetry.space_group_name_H-M   'P 1'
#
loop_
_entity.id
_entity.type
_entity.pdbx_description
1 polymer ?
#
loop_
_entity_poly.entity_id
_entity_poly.type
_entity_poly.pdbx_seq_one_letter_code
_entity_poly.pdbx_strand_id
1 'polypeptide(L)'
;MGRKKPGKPRRERAAGGYTLQQLQPPGYDQWIVPAPDRAKRIDAGGMSAGAVDTARRIERLLPLYGPKLPVQALWLDVAVDSGALQVRHTDGAISLLPVAELAGMLSGPDGGPAAPAELRASVHELHAAGAVLVEPDEDDGCVLRPVVGKPERPGDPWLFGGDMAAGLVPKACIPVDPASMDAEEFAALAYLRAHLAEGTAGTAEEYATFNGVGTVERARELFAAVDHLLDVRGCPACPSGHLCTRDVDAQPAG
;
A
#
# COMPACT_ATOMS: atom_id res chain seq x y z
N MET A 1 43.16 -38.38 1.78
CA MET A 1 42.77 -37.12 1.13
C MET A 1 41.34 -37.23 0.61
N GLY A 2 40.35 -36.73 1.36
CA GLY A 2 38.94 -36.81 0.98
C GLY A 2 38.49 -35.56 0.23
N ARG A 3 38.14 -35.69 -1.06
CA ARG A 3 37.57 -34.60 -1.89
C ARG A 3 36.24 -34.15 -1.28
N LYS A 4 36.15 -32.88 -0.84
CA LYS A 4 34.87 -32.23 -0.51
C LYS A 4 34.03 -32.10 -1.79
N LYS A 5 32.81 -32.64 -1.77
CA LYS A 5 31.82 -32.46 -2.84
C LYS A 5 31.40 -30.98 -2.90
N PRO A 6 31.27 -30.37 -4.09
CA PRO A 6 30.80 -29.00 -4.20
C PRO A 6 29.35 -28.94 -3.73
N GLY A 7 29.08 -28.05 -2.77
CA GLY A 7 27.73 -27.78 -2.27
C GLY A 7 26.82 -27.36 -3.42
N LYS A 8 25.58 -27.85 -3.42
CA LYS A 8 24.55 -27.48 -4.40
C LYS A 8 24.49 -25.94 -4.52
N PRO A 9 24.34 -25.38 -5.73
CA PRO A 9 24.15 -23.95 -5.89
C PRO A 9 22.89 -23.55 -5.10
N ARG A 10 23.07 -22.67 -4.13
CA ARG A 10 22.00 -22.03 -3.40
C ARG A 10 21.18 -21.27 -4.43
N ARG A 11 19.97 -21.73 -4.73
CA ARG A 11 19.00 -20.96 -5.51
C ARG A 11 18.85 -19.63 -4.79
N GLU A 12 19.34 -18.55 -5.39
CA GLU A 12 18.85 -17.22 -5.10
C GLU A 12 17.34 -17.27 -5.32
N ARG A 13 16.57 -17.19 -4.24
CA ARG A 13 15.13 -16.91 -4.37
C ARG A 13 15.09 -15.51 -4.97
N ALA A 14 14.54 -15.39 -6.18
CA ALA A 14 14.05 -14.10 -6.65
C ALA A 14 13.27 -13.47 -5.49
N ALA A 15 13.62 -12.24 -5.11
CA ALA A 15 12.87 -11.47 -4.14
C ALA A 15 11.50 -11.18 -4.74
N GLY A 16 10.59 -12.15 -4.67
CA GLY A 16 9.21 -11.97 -5.12
C GLY A 16 8.58 -10.92 -4.22
N GLY A 17 8.13 -9.82 -4.81
CA GLY A 17 7.36 -8.81 -4.10
C GLY A 17 6.14 -9.42 -3.41
N TYR A 18 5.71 -8.81 -2.31
CA TYR A 18 4.55 -9.30 -1.58
C TYR A 18 3.26 -9.13 -2.39
N THR A 19 2.39 -10.13 -2.30
CA THR A 19 1.07 -10.10 -2.94
C THR A 19 0.15 -9.10 -2.24
N LEU A 20 -0.90 -8.66 -2.93
CA LEU A 20 -1.94 -7.81 -2.33
C LEU A 20 -2.50 -8.43 -1.04
N GLN A 21 -2.68 -9.76 -1.01
CA GLN A 21 -3.11 -10.48 0.18
C GLN A 21 -2.12 -10.38 1.34
N GLN A 22 -0.82 -10.40 1.07
CA GLN A 22 0.18 -10.28 2.12
C GLN A 22 0.29 -8.84 2.64
N LEU A 23 0.06 -7.85 1.78
CA LEU A 23 0.19 -6.44 2.12
C LEU A 23 -1.04 -5.85 2.83
N GLN A 24 -2.18 -6.54 2.81
CA GLN A 24 -3.42 -6.19 3.54
C GLN A 24 -3.79 -4.69 3.39
N PRO A 25 -4.23 -4.25 2.20
CA PRO A 25 -4.69 -2.89 2.01
C PRO A 25 -5.87 -2.53 2.91
N PRO A 26 -6.04 -1.24 3.26
CA PRO A 26 -7.17 -0.80 4.09
C PRO A 26 -8.50 -1.17 3.43
N GLY A 27 -9.43 -1.75 4.20
CA GLY A 27 -10.74 -2.19 3.73
C GLY A 27 -10.76 -3.56 3.04
N TYR A 28 -9.61 -4.21 2.85
CA TYR A 28 -9.51 -5.54 2.23
C TYR A 28 -9.64 -6.67 3.26
N ASP A 29 -10.70 -6.63 4.06
CA ASP A 29 -10.91 -7.55 5.18
C ASP A 29 -11.50 -8.90 4.74
N GLN A 30 -12.06 -8.95 3.52
CA GLN A 30 -12.79 -10.11 3.01
C GLN A 30 -12.09 -10.73 1.80
N TRP A 31 -11.79 -12.02 1.93
CA TRP A 31 -11.11 -12.81 0.90
C TRP A 31 -11.90 -14.07 0.59
N ILE A 32 -12.21 -14.25 -0.70
CA ILE A 32 -12.90 -15.40 -1.24
C ILE A 32 -11.88 -16.50 -1.47
N VAL A 33 -12.15 -17.67 -0.90
CA VAL A 33 -11.42 -18.91 -1.19
C VAL A 33 -12.30 -19.75 -2.12
N PRO A 34 -11.98 -19.86 -3.41
CA PRO A 34 -12.85 -20.57 -4.34
C PRO A 34 -12.90 -22.06 -4.03
N ALA A 35 -14.10 -22.65 -4.13
CA ALA A 35 -14.25 -24.09 -3.99
C ALA A 35 -13.50 -24.83 -5.12
N PRO A 36 -12.76 -25.91 -4.81
CA PRO A 36 -11.92 -26.61 -5.78
C PRO A 36 -12.72 -27.28 -6.91
N ASP A 37 -14.00 -27.54 -6.70
CA ASP A 37 -14.91 -28.20 -7.64
C ASP A 37 -15.87 -27.21 -8.34
N ARG A 38 -15.68 -25.89 -8.22
CA ARG A 38 -16.69 -24.93 -8.67
C ARG A 38 -17.02 -25.01 -10.16
N ALA A 39 -16.04 -25.20 -11.04
CA ALA A 39 -16.29 -25.34 -12.48
C ALA A 39 -17.28 -26.47 -12.76
N LYS A 40 -17.14 -27.61 -12.06
CA LYS A 40 -18.07 -28.74 -12.18
C LYS A 40 -19.47 -28.42 -11.66
N ARG A 41 -19.58 -27.56 -10.64
CA ARG A 41 -20.88 -27.13 -10.09
C ARG A 41 -21.61 -26.16 -11.02
N ILE A 42 -20.89 -25.31 -11.73
CA ILE A 42 -21.46 -24.43 -12.77
C ILE A 42 -22.11 -25.28 -13.85
N ASP A 43 -21.42 -26.33 -14.31
CA ASP A 43 -21.88 -27.21 -15.40
C ASP A 43 -23.01 -28.15 -14.97
N ALA A 44 -23.07 -28.55 -13.69
CA ALA A 44 -24.06 -29.48 -13.15
C ALA A 44 -25.49 -28.89 -13.08
N GLY A 45 -25.66 -27.58 -13.24
CA GLY A 45 -26.95 -26.90 -13.12
C GLY A 45 -27.44 -26.79 -11.66
N GLY A 46 -28.54 -26.05 -11.45
CA GLY A 46 -29.13 -25.83 -10.11
C GLY A 46 -28.66 -24.57 -9.38
N MET A 47 -27.76 -23.79 -9.97
CA MET A 47 -27.38 -22.46 -9.49
C MET A 47 -28.29 -21.38 -10.09
N SER A 48 -28.52 -20.29 -9.35
CA SER A 48 -29.19 -19.11 -9.90
C SER A 48 -28.30 -18.45 -10.96
N ALA A 49 -28.90 -17.68 -11.89
CA ALA A 49 -28.15 -16.98 -12.93
C ALA A 49 -27.06 -16.06 -12.35
N GLY A 50 -27.37 -15.34 -11.27
CA GLY A 50 -26.39 -14.51 -10.56
C GLY A 50 -25.24 -15.32 -9.93
N ALA A 51 -25.54 -16.49 -9.35
CA ALA A 51 -24.51 -17.34 -8.79
C ALA A 51 -23.59 -17.95 -9.88
N VAL A 52 -24.15 -18.30 -11.04
CA VAL A 52 -23.37 -18.71 -12.22
C VAL A 52 -22.47 -17.59 -12.71
N ASP A 53 -22.99 -16.36 -12.78
CA ASP A 53 -22.20 -15.19 -13.18
C ASP A 53 -21.03 -14.94 -12.23
N THR A 54 -21.29 -14.83 -10.93
CA THR A 54 -20.24 -14.67 -9.91
C THR A 54 -19.19 -15.78 -9.98
N ALA A 55 -19.60 -17.03 -10.14
CA ALA A 55 -18.67 -18.15 -10.23
C ALA A 55 -17.76 -18.06 -11.47
N ARG A 56 -18.31 -17.63 -12.61
CA ARG A 56 -17.55 -17.36 -13.84
C ARG A 56 -16.58 -16.18 -13.68
N ARG A 57 -16.97 -15.12 -12.97
CA ARG A 57 -16.05 -14.00 -12.65
C ARG A 57 -14.86 -14.49 -11.84
N ILE A 58 -15.11 -15.28 -10.80
CA ILE A 58 -14.04 -15.87 -9.97
C ILE A 58 -13.11 -16.74 -10.84
N GLU A 59 -13.62 -17.55 -11.79
CA GLU A 59 -12.79 -18.35 -12.75
C GLU A 59 -11.87 -17.50 -13.59
N ARG A 60 -12.36 -16.38 -14.10
CA ARG A 60 -11.54 -15.48 -14.89
C ARG A 60 -10.46 -14.77 -14.06
N LEU A 61 -10.75 -14.42 -12.81
CA LEU A 61 -9.85 -13.60 -11.97
C LEU A 61 -8.78 -14.42 -11.24
N LEU A 62 -9.03 -15.71 -10.95
CA LEU A 62 -8.11 -16.58 -10.22
C LEU A 62 -6.65 -16.55 -10.72
N PRO A 63 -6.37 -16.60 -12.04
CA PRO A 63 -5.00 -16.55 -12.54
C PRO A 63 -4.22 -15.29 -12.16
N LEU A 64 -4.90 -14.17 -11.89
CA LEU A 64 -4.29 -12.88 -11.57
C LEU A 64 -4.03 -12.70 -10.07
N TYR A 65 -4.94 -13.18 -9.21
CA TYR A 65 -4.87 -12.97 -7.75
C TYR A 65 -4.33 -14.19 -6.99
N GLY A 66 -4.23 -15.35 -7.64
CA GLY A 66 -3.81 -16.60 -7.00
C GLY A 66 -4.95 -17.25 -6.20
N PRO A 67 -4.66 -18.02 -5.13
CA PRO A 67 -5.63 -18.92 -4.50
C PRO A 67 -6.72 -18.23 -3.68
N LYS A 68 -6.58 -16.93 -3.41
CA LYS A 68 -7.58 -16.13 -2.69
C LYS A 68 -7.81 -14.82 -3.43
N LEU A 69 -9.07 -14.44 -3.61
CA LEU A 69 -9.43 -13.17 -4.24
C LEU A 69 -10.00 -12.21 -3.22
N PRO A 70 -9.62 -10.93 -3.23
CA PRO A 70 -10.33 -9.93 -2.43
C PRO A 70 -11.72 -9.70 -3.04
N VAL A 71 -12.72 -9.42 -2.20
CA VAL A 71 -14.08 -9.10 -2.68
C VAL A 71 -14.06 -7.90 -3.64
N GLN A 72 -13.16 -6.95 -3.40
CA GLN A 72 -12.86 -5.79 -4.25
C GLN A 72 -12.55 -6.16 -5.70
N ALA A 73 -11.92 -7.31 -5.96
CA ALA A 73 -11.67 -7.75 -7.32
C ALA A 73 -12.97 -8.11 -8.06
N LEU A 74 -14.01 -8.58 -7.35
CA LEU A 74 -15.33 -8.77 -7.95
C LEU A 74 -16.05 -7.46 -8.21
N TRP A 75 -15.97 -6.50 -7.28
CA TRP A 75 -16.54 -5.16 -7.48
C TRP A 75 -15.94 -4.48 -8.70
N LEU A 76 -14.62 -4.53 -8.83
CA LEU A 76 -13.92 -3.99 -10.00
C LEU A 76 -14.36 -4.67 -11.31
N ASP A 77 -14.51 -6.00 -11.30
CA ASP A 77 -14.91 -6.76 -12.49
C ASP A 77 -16.35 -6.42 -12.92
N VAL A 78 -17.25 -6.11 -11.97
CA VAL A 78 -18.59 -5.59 -12.23
C VAL A 78 -18.54 -4.14 -12.73
N ALA A 79 -17.71 -3.29 -12.13
CA ALA A 79 -17.56 -1.90 -12.55
C ALA A 79 -17.04 -1.79 -14.00
N VAL A 80 -16.11 -2.66 -14.41
CA VAL A 80 -15.64 -2.74 -15.80
C VAL A 80 -16.77 -3.06 -16.78
N ASP A 81 -17.74 -3.92 -16.41
CA ASP A 81 -18.90 -4.21 -17.26
C ASP A 81 -19.85 -3.02 -17.44
N SER A 82 -19.88 -2.09 -16.48
CA SER A 82 -20.72 -0.89 -16.57
C SER A 82 -20.23 0.11 -17.64
N GLY A 83 -18.98 -0.03 -18.09
CA GLY A 83 -18.38 0.81 -19.13
C GLY A 83 -17.79 2.14 -18.62
N ALA A 84 -17.92 2.46 -17.34
CA ALA A 84 -17.28 3.61 -16.71
C ALA A 84 -16.76 3.25 -15.31
N LEU A 85 -15.57 3.74 -14.97
CA LEU A 85 -14.93 3.53 -13.68
C LEU A 85 -14.95 4.85 -12.91
N GLN A 86 -15.46 4.85 -11.68
CA GLN A 86 -15.28 5.99 -10.79
C GLN A 86 -13.82 6.00 -10.32
N VAL A 87 -13.12 7.11 -10.45
CA VAL A 87 -11.72 7.27 -10.05
C VAL A 87 -11.61 8.44 -9.08
N ARG A 88 -11.01 8.19 -7.91
CA ARG A 88 -10.65 9.23 -6.95
C ARG A 88 -9.35 9.90 -7.37
N HIS A 89 -9.40 11.21 -7.55
CA HIS A 89 -8.26 12.06 -7.83
C HIS A 89 -7.47 12.39 -6.58
N THR A 90 -6.27 12.92 -6.80
CA THR A 90 -5.36 13.32 -5.72
C THR A 90 -5.78 14.60 -5.00
N ASP A 91 -6.91 15.20 -5.35
CA ASP A 91 -7.53 16.32 -4.62
C ASP A 91 -8.79 15.86 -3.86
N GLY A 92 -9.07 14.55 -3.88
CA GLY A 92 -10.24 13.93 -3.29
C GLY A 92 -11.48 13.94 -4.19
N ALA A 93 -11.46 14.66 -5.31
CA ALA A 93 -12.57 14.67 -6.26
C ALA A 93 -12.75 13.28 -6.90
N ILE A 94 -13.98 12.94 -7.27
CA ILE A 94 -14.29 11.71 -7.98
C ILE A 94 -14.74 12.07 -9.39
N SER A 95 -14.14 11.44 -10.40
CA SER A 95 -14.62 11.54 -11.78
C SER A 95 -14.96 10.17 -12.35
N LEU A 96 -15.78 10.17 -13.39
CA LEU A 96 -16.02 8.98 -14.21
C LEU A 96 -14.98 8.91 -15.33
N LEU A 97 -14.25 7.80 -15.40
CA LEU A 97 -13.34 7.45 -16.48
C LEU A 97 -14.02 6.39 -17.36
N PRO A 98 -14.43 6.74 -18.60
CA PRO A 98 -14.92 5.76 -19.55
C PRO A 98 -13.88 4.65 -19.80
N VAL A 99 -14.32 3.41 -19.77
CA VAL A 99 -13.46 2.23 -20.00
C VAL A 99 -12.80 2.29 -21.38
N ALA A 100 -13.50 2.82 -22.40
CA ALA A 100 -12.94 3.04 -23.73
C ALA A 100 -11.79 4.08 -23.74
N GLU A 101 -11.86 5.11 -22.89
CA GLU A 101 -10.80 6.11 -22.76
C GLU A 101 -9.56 5.50 -22.10
N LEU A 102 -9.75 4.69 -21.05
CA LEU A 102 -8.67 3.95 -20.41
C LEU A 102 -7.97 2.97 -21.39
N ALA A 103 -8.71 2.31 -22.27
CA ALA A 103 -8.11 1.51 -23.34
C ALA A 103 -7.18 2.34 -24.23
N GLY A 104 -7.58 3.56 -24.59
CA GLY A 104 -6.73 4.47 -25.35
C GLY A 104 -5.44 4.83 -24.60
N MET A 105 -5.54 5.06 -23.28
CA MET A 105 -4.38 5.39 -22.45
C MET A 105 -3.38 4.23 -22.32
N LEU A 106 -3.88 2.99 -22.19
CA LEU A 106 -3.04 1.80 -21.99
C LEU A 106 -2.42 1.24 -23.29
N SER A 107 -3.04 1.51 -24.45
CA SER A 107 -2.57 0.96 -25.74
C SER A 107 -1.36 1.72 -26.31
N GLY A 108 -1.00 2.87 -25.74
CA GLY A 108 0.06 3.74 -26.26
C GLY A 108 -0.30 4.38 -27.61
N PRO A 109 0.52 5.32 -28.12
CA PRO A 109 0.20 6.07 -29.35
C PRO A 109 0.20 5.20 -30.62
N ASP A 110 0.88 4.05 -30.60
CA ASP A 110 1.03 3.16 -31.76
C ASP A 110 0.18 1.87 -31.67
N GLY A 111 -0.47 1.63 -30.54
CA GLY A 111 -1.36 0.48 -30.35
C GLY A 111 -2.78 0.82 -30.78
N GLY A 112 -3.38 -0.04 -31.61
CA GLY A 112 -4.82 -0.02 -31.83
C GLY A 112 -5.59 -0.22 -30.51
N PRO A 113 -6.91 0.02 -30.48
CA PRO A 113 -7.68 -0.10 -29.25
C PRO A 113 -7.57 -1.51 -28.68
N ALA A 114 -7.11 -1.63 -27.43
CA ALA A 114 -7.07 -2.90 -26.70
C ALA A 114 -8.43 -3.60 -26.75
N ALA A 115 -8.42 -4.91 -26.96
CA ALA A 115 -9.66 -5.68 -26.90
C ALA A 115 -10.26 -5.59 -25.48
N PRO A 116 -11.60 -5.65 -25.32
CA PRO A 116 -12.24 -5.53 -23.99
C PRO A 116 -11.71 -6.52 -22.94
N ALA A 117 -11.31 -7.73 -23.37
CA ALA A 117 -10.72 -8.74 -22.51
C ALA A 117 -9.29 -8.37 -22.04
N GLU A 118 -8.49 -7.76 -22.92
CA GLU A 118 -7.13 -7.29 -22.62
C GLU A 118 -7.18 -6.11 -21.65
N LEU A 119 -8.07 -5.15 -21.90
CA LEU A 119 -8.28 -4.01 -21.00
C LEU A 119 -8.68 -4.46 -19.60
N ARG A 120 -9.65 -5.38 -19.50
CA ARG A 120 -10.08 -5.96 -18.22
C ARG A 120 -8.90 -6.60 -17.51
N ALA A 121 -8.10 -7.41 -18.22
CA ALA A 121 -6.91 -8.04 -17.66
C ALA A 121 -5.94 -6.97 -17.11
N SER A 122 -5.63 -5.94 -17.89
CA SER A 122 -4.74 -4.84 -17.48
C SER A 122 -5.23 -4.12 -16.23
N VAL A 123 -6.54 -3.82 -16.14
CA VAL A 123 -7.13 -3.19 -14.94
C VAL A 123 -6.99 -4.09 -13.71
N HIS A 124 -7.24 -5.39 -13.86
CA HIS A 124 -7.07 -6.34 -12.77
C HIS A 124 -5.61 -6.58 -12.40
N GLU A 125 -4.69 -6.52 -13.36
CA GLU A 125 -3.24 -6.59 -13.13
C GLU A 125 -2.76 -5.39 -12.32
N LEU A 126 -3.21 -4.18 -12.66
CA LEU A 126 -2.92 -2.97 -11.87
C LEU A 126 -3.44 -3.12 -10.44
N HIS A 127 -4.66 -3.64 -10.27
CA HIS A 127 -5.24 -3.88 -8.94
C HIS A 127 -4.51 -4.98 -8.17
N ALA A 128 -4.18 -6.12 -8.81
CA ALA A 128 -3.43 -7.22 -8.20
C ALA A 128 -2.01 -6.81 -7.80
N ALA A 129 -1.39 -5.93 -8.60
CA ALA A 129 -0.10 -5.33 -8.32
C ALA A 129 -0.17 -4.31 -7.18
N GLY A 130 -1.35 -3.82 -6.80
CA GLY A 130 -1.56 -2.77 -5.80
C GLY A 130 -1.23 -1.36 -6.32
N ALA A 131 -1.29 -1.13 -7.63
CA ALA A 131 -1.17 0.20 -8.23
C ALA A 131 -2.48 1.00 -8.13
N VAL A 132 -3.60 0.29 -8.02
CA VAL A 132 -4.93 0.85 -7.77
C VAL A 132 -5.63 -0.01 -6.73
N LEU A 133 -6.32 0.62 -5.77
CA LEU A 133 -7.22 -0.06 -4.84
C LEU A 133 -8.67 0.28 -5.16
N VAL A 134 -9.58 -0.46 -4.56
CA VAL A 134 -11.03 -0.33 -4.77
C VAL A 134 -11.66 -0.06 -3.42
N GLU A 135 -12.34 1.08 -3.31
CA GLU A 135 -13.12 1.50 -2.15
C GLU A 135 -14.61 1.28 -2.44
N PRO A 136 -15.43 0.94 -1.44
CA PRO A 136 -16.88 0.97 -1.60
C PRO A 136 -17.36 2.42 -1.81
N ASP A 137 -18.38 2.60 -2.65
CA ASP A 137 -19.14 3.85 -2.81
C ASP A 137 -20.47 3.76 -2.04
N GLU A 138 -21.10 4.90 -1.75
CA GLU A 138 -22.35 4.96 -0.97
C GLU A 138 -23.54 4.28 -1.69
N ASP A 139 -23.52 4.23 -3.03
CA ASP A 139 -24.60 3.69 -3.88
C ASP A 139 -24.32 2.25 -4.39
N ASP A 140 -23.73 1.39 -3.54
CA ASP A 140 -23.32 0.02 -3.90
C ASP A 140 -22.31 -0.06 -5.08
N GLY A 141 -21.71 1.08 -5.42
CA GLY A 141 -20.67 1.22 -6.43
C GLY A 141 -19.27 0.95 -5.87
N CYS A 142 -18.26 1.18 -6.70
CA CYS A 142 -16.89 1.20 -6.22
C CYS A 142 -16.06 2.31 -6.86
N VAL A 143 -15.19 2.90 -6.05
CA VAL A 143 -14.26 3.94 -6.45
C VAL A 143 -12.87 3.36 -6.56
N LEU A 144 -12.22 3.55 -7.70
CA LEU A 144 -10.81 3.23 -7.88
C LEU A 144 -9.97 4.33 -7.25
N ARG A 145 -9.08 3.96 -6.35
CA ARG A 145 -8.13 4.85 -5.69
C ARG A 145 -6.70 4.55 -6.16
N PRO A 146 -6.08 5.46 -6.95
CA PRO A 146 -4.69 5.31 -7.35
C PRO A 146 -3.75 5.28 -6.13
N VAL A 147 -2.81 4.33 -6.14
CA VAL A 147 -1.77 4.20 -5.11
C VAL A 147 -0.51 4.92 -5.60
N VAL A 148 -0.02 5.89 -4.83
CA VAL A 148 1.21 6.63 -5.16
C VAL A 148 2.44 6.00 -4.49
N GLY A 149 2.24 5.24 -3.41
CA GLY A 149 3.29 4.49 -2.73
C GLY A 149 2.74 3.18 -2.18
N LYS A 150 3.03 2.09 -2.90
CA LYS A 150 2.68 0.74 -2.47
C LYS A 150 3.68 0.25 -1.41
N PRO A 151 3.21 -0.40 -0.32
CA PRO A 151 4.07 -1.08 0.65
C PRO A 151 5.01 -2.11 0.01
N GLU A 152 6.28 -2.06 0.42
CA GLU A 152 7.24 -3.11 0.07
C GLU A 152 7.18 -4.31 1.05
N ARG A 153 6.56 -4.14 2.22
CA ARG A 153 6.40 -5.20 3.24
C ARG A 153 5.03 -5.12 3.91
N PRO A 154 4.51 -6.25 4.41
CA PRO A 154 3.30 -6.25 5.22
C PRO A 154 3.43 -5.31 6.42
N GLY A 155 2.43 -4.47 6.63
CA GLY A 155 2.38 -3.50 7.73
C GLY A 155 2.96 -2.12 7.41
N ASP A 156 3.70 -1.98 6.30
CA ASP A 156 4.09 -0.64 5.82
C ASP A 156 2.85 0.12 5.28
N PRO A 157 2.85 1.47 5.35
CA PRO A 157 1.69 2.26 5.00
C PRO A 157 1.42 2.29 3.49
N TRP A 158 0.13 2.23 3.13
CA TRP A 158 -0.34 2.54 1.78
C TRP A 158 -0.45 4.05 1.60
N LEU A 159 0.13 4.59 0.54
CA LEU A 159 0.09 6.01 0.23
C LEU A 159 -0.81 6.29 -0.97
N PHE A 160 -1.67 7.30 -0.85
CA PHE A 160 -2.59 7.72 -1.89
C PHE A 160 -2.46 9.22 -2.17
N GLY A 161 -2.74 9.64 -3.39
CA GLY A 161 -2.81 11.06 -3.69
C GLY A 161 -4.04 11.69 -3.03
N GLY A 162 -3.91 12.91 -2.50
CA GLY A 162 -5.01 13.63 -1.84
C GLY A 162 -5.13 13.43 -0.35
N ASP A 163 -4.40 12.46 0.21
CA ASP A 163 -4.07 12.44 1.64
C ASP A 163 -3.10 13.57 2.02
N MET A 164 -2.95 14.62 1.21
CA MET A 164 -2.28 15.87 1.57
C MET A 164 -3.10 16.68 2.60
N ALA A 165 -4.32 16.24 2.93
CA ALA A 165 -5.01 16.59 4.18
C ALA A 165 -4.52 15.78 5.41
N ALA A 166 -3.52 14.91 5.26
CA ALA A 166 -2.62 14.46 6.31
C ALA A 166 -1.41 15.41 6.41
N GLY A 167 -1.67 16.72 6.50
CA GLY A 167 -0.68 17.74 6.81
C GLY A 167 -0.01 17.60 8.19
N LEU A 168 -0.20 16.48 8.89
CA LEU A 168 0.40 16.16 10.18
C LEU A 168 0.50 14.62 10.27
N VAL A 169 1.65 14.13 10.74
CA VAL A 169 1.97 12.73 11.11
C VAL A 169 2.72 11.91 10.05
N PRO A 170 4.06 12.03 9.99
CA PRO A 170 4.88 10.83 9.99
C PRO A 170 4.49 10.04 11.25
N LYS A 171 4.00 8.80 11.14
CA LYS A 171 3.83 7.94 12.33
C LYS A 171 5.18 7.47 12.86
N ALA A 172 6.20 8.32 12.90
CA ALA A 172 7.46 8.08 13.59
C ALA A 172 7.15 7.74 15.04
N CYS A 173 7.21 6.47 15.43
CA CYS A 173 6.98 6.18 16.83
C CYS A 173 8.11 6.83 17.68
N ILE A 174 7.87 7.23 18.94
CA ILE A 174 8.76 8.07 19.82
C ILE A 174 9.19 7.26 21.06
N PRO A 175 10.49 7.15 21.46
CA PRO A 175 10.82 6.43 22.68
C PRO A 175 10.81 7.47 23.77
N VAL A 176 10.56 6.97 24.97
CA VAL A 176 10.47 7.81 26.15
C VAL A 176 9.20 8.67 26.07
N ASP A 177 8.50 8.64 27.18
CA ASP A 177 7.37 9.51 27.49
C ASP A 177 7.54 10.88 26.79
N PRO A 178 6.56 11.39 26.00
CA PRO A 178 6.61 12.74 25.43
C PRO A 178 6.95 13.84 26.45
N ALA A 179 6.82 13.56 27.76
CA ALA A 179 7.26 14.42 28.84
C ALA A 179 8.79 14.45 29.09
N SER A 180 9.62 13.66 28.41
CA SER A 180 11.07 13.54 28.67
C SER A 180 11.98 14.28 27.67
N MET A 181 11.41 14.86 26.61
CA MET A 181 12.16 15.57 25.57
C MET A 181 11.65 17.01 25.51
N ASP A 182 12.55 17.96 25.29
CA ASP A 182 12.13 19.34 25.06
C ASP A 182 11.39 19.45 23.72
N ALA A 183 10.40 20.36 23.64
CA ALA A 183 9.60 20.53 22.44
C ALA A 183 10.43 20.94 21.21
N GLU A 184 11.53 21.66 21.40
CA GLU A 184 12.42 22.07 20.31
C GLU A 184 13.28 20.91 19.80
N GLU A 185 13.74 20.04 20.69
CA GLU A 185 14.46 18.82 20.33
C GLU A 185 13.54 17.85 19.58
N PHE A 186 12.29 17.73 20.03
CA PHE A 186 11.27 16.95 19.35
C PHE A 186 11.02 17.44 17.91
N ALA A 187 10.85 18.76 17.75
CA ALA A 187 10.65 19.36 16.43
C ALA A 187 11.86 19.13 15.51
N ALA A 188 13.08 19.22 16.05
CA ALA A 188 14.31 19.02 15.29
C ALA A 188 14.48 17.56 14.83
N LEU A 189 14.16 16.61 15.70
CA LEU A 189 14.17 15.18 15.36
C LEU A 189 13.13 14.84 14.28
N ALA A 190 11.93 15.43 14.37
CA ALA A 190 10.88 15.26 13.38
C ALA A 190 11.29 15.81 12.00
N TYR A 191 11.90 17.00 11.97
CA TYR A 191 12.40 17.63 10.75
C TYR A 191 13.46 16.78 10.04
N LEU A 192 14.50 16.34 10.77
CA LEU A 192 15.58 15.55 10.19
C LEU A 192 15.09 14.21 9.62
N ARG A 193 14.15 13.55 10.32
CA ARG A 193 13.57 12.29 9.87
C ARG A 193 12.61 12.45 8.68
N ALA A 194 11.94 13.59 8.54
CA ALA A 194 11.15 13.90 7.36
C ALA A 194 12.04 13.97 6.11
N HIS A 195 13.15 14.71 6.19
CA HIS A 195 14.12 14.78 5.10
C HIS A 195 14.73 13.42 4.75
N LEU A 196 15.13 12.62 5.76
CA LEU A 196 15.61 11.25 5.54
C LEU A 196 14.58 10.35 4.84
N ALA A 197 13.29 10.48 5.17
CA ALA A 197 12.21 9.73 4.53
C ALA A 197 12.00 10.14 3.06
N GLU A 198 12.26 11.40 2.73
CA GLU A 198 12.21 11.96 1.38
C GLU A 198 13.50 11.70 0.58
N GLY A 199 14.49 11.02 1.16
CA GLY A 199 15.79 10.78 0.54
C GLY A 199 16.63 12.05 0.39
N THR A 200 16.32 13.09 1.15
CA THR A 200 17.03 14.36 1.19
C THR A 200 17.76 14.53 2.53
N ALA A 201 18.59 15.57 2.63
CA ALA A 201 19.23 15.95 3.89
C ALA A 201 18.74 17.35 4.27
N GLY A 202 18.03 17.44 5.39
CA GLY A 202 17.60 18.73 5.93
C GLY A 202 18.79 19.54 6.43
N THR A 203 18.80 20.83 6.14
CA THR A 203 19.92 21.71 6.51
C THR A 203 19.58 22.56 7.73
N ALA A 204 20.61 22.92 8.51
CA ALA A 204 20.41 23.80 9.66
C ALA A 204 19.99 25.21 9.21
N GLU A 205 20.42 25.62 8.02
CA GLU A 205 20.07 26.86 7.35
C GLU A 205 18.57 26.93 7.02
N GLU A 206 17.99 25.84 6.50
CA GLU A 206 16.55 25.74 6.26
C GLU A 206 15.76 25.63 7.58
N TYR A 207 16.22 24.80 8.52
CA TYR A 207 15.52 24.61 9.79
C TYR A 207 15.48 25.89 10.64
N ALA A 208 16.53 26.72 10.59
CA ALA A 208 16.58 28.00 11.27
C ALA A 208 15.49 29.00 10.81
N THR A 209 14.90 28.79 9.62
CA THR A 209 13.81 29.63 9.09
C THR A 209 12.44 29.30 9.68
N PHE A 210 12.29 28.16 10.36
CA PHE A 210 11.03 27.78 11.01
C PHE A 210 10.78 28.61 12.28
N ASN A 211 9.53 29.04 12.47
CA ASN A 211 9.10 29.88 13.58
C ASN A 211 9.53 29.27 14.94
N GLY A 212 10.42 29.95 15.65
CA GLY A 212 10.86 29.59 17.01
C GLY A 212 12.35 29.24 17.16
N VAL A 213 13.06 28.84 16.09
CA VAL A 213 14.48 28.39 16.18
C VAL A 213 15.48 29.56 16.10
N GLY A 214 15.18 30.56 15.26
CA GLY A 214 15.80 31.89 15.27
C GLY A 214 17.24 32.03 14.75
N THR A 215 18.10 31.01 14.85
CA THR A 215 19.50 31.05 14.36
C THR A 215 19.98 29.70 13.83
N VAL A 216 20.96 29.73 12.92
CA VAL A 216 21.59 28.51 12.37
C VAL A 216 22.40 27.78 13.43
N GLU A 217 23.05 28.53 14.34
CA GLU A 217 23.75 27.98 15.50
C GLU A 217 22.80 27.15 16.37
N ARG A 218 21.61 27.68 16.70
CA ARG A 218 20.60 26.96 17.48
C ARG A 218 20.08 25.72 16.75
N ALA A 219 19.86 25.82 15.44
CA ALA A 219 19.46 24.67 14.62
C ALA A 219 20.51 23.54 14.67
N ARG A 220 21.80 23.88 14.58
CA ARG A 220 22.90 22.89 14.68
C ARG A 220 22.99 22.26 16.06
N GLU A 221 22.79 23.04 17.13
CA GLU A 221 22.73 22.52 18.51
C GLU A 221 21.61 21.49 18.67
N LEU A 222 20.40 21.83 18.18
CA LEU A 222 19.24 20.93 18.25
C LEU A 222 19.47 19.67 17.41
N PHE A 223 20.07 19.78 16.23
CA PHE A 223 20.42 18.61 15.40
C PHE A 223 21.42 17.71 16.10
N ALA A 224 22.47 18.28 16.69
CA ALA A 224 23.47 17.52 17.44
C ALA A 224 22.87 16.82 18.67
N ALA A 225 21.91 17.46 19.35
CA ALA A 225 21.21 16.87 20.49
C ALA A 225 20.42 15.61 20.12
N VAL A 226 19.86 15.55 18.91
CA VAL A 226 18.99 14.44 18.47
C VAL A 226 19.62 13.49 17.46
N ASP A 227 20.84 13.75 16.99
CA ASP A 227 21.55 12.96 15.98
C ASP A 227 21.60 11.47 16.31
N HIS A 228 21.93 11.15 17.57
CA HIS A 228 21.98 9.78 18.09
C HIS A 228 20.64 9.04 18.05
N LEU A 229 19.51 9.76 17.89
CA LEU A 229 18.17 9.20 17.79
C LEU A 229 17.74 8.95 16.35
N LEU A 230 18.42 9.51 15.34
CA LEU A 230 18.00 9.40 13.93
C LEU A 230 17.93 7.94 13.47
N ASP A 231 18.90 7.13 13.85
CA ASP A 231 19.05 5.73 13.42
C ASP A 231 18.34 4.71 14.32
N VAL A 232 17.68 5.14 15.42
CA VAL A 232 17.03 4.21 16.34
C VAL A 232 15.79 3.60 15.67
N ARG A 233 15.92 2.32 15.30
CA ARG A 233 14.88 1.50 14.68
C ARG A 233 13.94 0.91 15.72
N GLY A 234 12.66 0.80 15.35
CA GLY A 234 11.60 0.27 16.21
C GLY A 234 11.76 -1.18 16.62
N CYS A 235 10.99 -1.58 17.63
CA CYS A 235 10.93 -2.97 18.11
C CYS A 235 10.30 -3.92 17.05
N PRO A 236 10.34 -5.25 17.24
CA PRO A 236 9.81 -6.23 16.28
C PRO A 236 8.30 -6.10 15.95
N ALA A 237 7.55 -5.32 16.71
CA ALA A 237 6.15 -4.97 16.45
C ALA A 237 5.97 -3.66 15.63
N CYS A 238 7.05 -2.92 15.38
CA CYS A 238 7.11 -1.72 14.55
C CYS A 238 8.27 -1.85 13.54
N PRO A 239 8.04 -2.49 12.37
CA PRO A 239 9.11 -2.89 11.44
C PRO A 239 9.80 -1.73 10.70
N SER A 240 9.35 -0.49 10.90
CA SER A 240 9.76 0.68 10.13
C SER A 240 10.01 1.87 11.06
N GLY A 241 11.24 2.04 11.57
CA GLY A 241 11.72 3.36 12.07
C GLY A 241 10.88 4.08 13.15
N HIS A 242 10.38 3.33 14.12
CA HIS A 242 9.28 3.76 14.98
C HIS A 242 9.52 3.34 16.44
N LEU A 243 9.65 4.30 17.35
CA LEU A 243 9.90 4.07 18.76
C LEU A 243 8.66 3.76 19.66
N CYS A 244 8.83 2.78 20.55
CA CYS A 244 7.79 2.04 21.26
C CYS A 244 7.38 2.69 22.61
N THR A 245 6.07 2.79 22.92
CA THR A 245 5.54 3.24 24.24
C THR A 245 5.04 2.08 25.13
N ARG A 246 5.42 0.84 24.81
CA ARG A 246 5.02 -0.32 25.61
C ARG A 246 5.87 -0.36 26.88
N ASP A 247 5.21 -0.28 28.03
CA ASP A 247 5.86 -0.51 29.31
C ASP A 247 6.37 -1.97 29.36
N VAL A 248 7.68 -2.13 29.53
CA VAL A 248 8.35 -3.44 29.42
C VAL A 248 7.94 -4.37 30.57
N ASP A 249 7.41 -3.79 31.65
CA ASP A 249 6.99 -4.49 32.87
C ASP A 249 5.48 -4.79 32.92
N ALA A 250 4.70 -4.37 31.92
CA ALA A 250 3.29 -4.71 31.82
C ALA A 250 3.11 -6.18 31.35
N GLN A 251 3.23 -7.12 32.28
CA GLN A 251 2.84 -8.51 32.06
C GLN A 251 1.35 -8.57 31.67
N PRO A 252 0.97 -9.38 30.66
CA PRO A 252 -0.45 -9.61 30.39
C PRO A 252 -1.09 -10.29 31.60
N ALA A 253 -2.17 -9.70 32.11
CA ALA A 253 -3.06 -10.39 33.03
C ALA A 253 -3.53 -11.69 32.33
N GLY A 254 -3.38 -12.81 33.05
CA GLY A 254 -3.47 -14.18 32.53
C GLY A 254 -4.81 -14.58 31.94
#